data_AF-X1U7G2-F1
#
_entry.id   AF-X1U7G2-F1
#
_cell.length_a   1.000
_cell.length_b   1.000
_cell.length_c   1.000
_cell.angle_alpha   90.00
_cell.angle_beta   90.00
_cell.angle_gamma   90.00
#
_symmetry.space_group_name_H-M   'P 1'
#
loop_
_entity.id
_entity.type
_entity.pdbx_description
1 polymer ?
#
loop_
_entity_poly.entity_id
_entity_poly.type
_entity_poly.pdbx_seq_one_letter_code
_entity_poly.pdbx_strand_id
1 'polypeptide(L)'
;MANKPILFYGIEAVKEAGINDVGIVTGDTHDEIKEAVGKGEKWKIKVTYIRQPSPLGLAHAVKVSRDFLQNEPFVMYLGDNIVKQGINSLVKEFREKRPNCQIL
;
A
#
# COMPACT_ATOMS: atom_id res chain seq x y z
N MET A 1 2.45 8.49 20.78
CA MET A 1 2.29 7.77 19.50
C MET A 1 2.13 6.29 19.83
N ALA A 2 0.92 5.82 20.20
CA ALA A 2 0.70 4.44 20.63
C ALA A 2 -0.80 4.07 20.68
N ASN A 3 -1.60 4.44 19.68
CA ASN A 3 -3.05 4.16 19.74
C ASN A 3 -3.67 3.61 18.45
N LYS A 4 -2.86 3.23 17.45
CA LYS A 4 -3.35 2.53 16.26
C LYS A 4 -2.24 1.68 15.59
N PRO A 5 -2.60 0.61 14.87
CA PRO A 5 -1.65 -0.23 14.13
C PRO A 5 -0.80 0.55 13.14
N ILE A 6 0.47 0.12 12.95
CA ILE A 6 1.42 0.75 12.00
C ILE A 6 0.84 0.80 10.58
N LEU A 7 0.20 -0.30 10.14
CA LEU A 7 -0.46 -0.41 8.84
C LEU A 7 -1.44 0.76 8.57
N PHE A 8 -2.13 1.25 9.60
CA PHE A 8 -3.12 2.32 9.42
C PHE A 8 -2.44 3.64 9.04
N TYR A 9 -1.23 3.90 9.53
CA TYR A 9 -0.46 5.07 9.11
C TYR A 9 -0.06 4.97 7.63
N GLY A 10 0.29 3.78 7.16
CA GLY A 10 0.57 3.54 5.74
C GLY A 10 -0.66 3.79 4.85
N ILE A 11 -1.82 3.25 5.25
CA ILE A 11 -3.10 3.47 4.53
C ILE A 11 -3.45 4.96 4.46
N GLU A 12 -3.30 5.68 5.57
CA GLU A 12 -3.55 7.13 5.61
C GLU A 12 -2.60 7.90 4.70
N ALA A 13 -1.30 7.60 4.72
CA ALA A 13 -0.33 8.24 3.86
C ALA A 13 -0.63 8.02 2.36
N VAL A 14 -1.04 6.80 1.99
CA VAL A 14 -1.45 6.46 0.61
C VAL A 14 -2.73 7.21 0.23
N LYS A 15 -3.71 7.28 1.13
CA LYS A 15 -4.95 8.03 0.92
C LYS A 15 -4.69 9.53 0.76
N GLU A 16 -3.88 10.11 1.63
CA GLU A 16 -3.52 11.54 1.60
C GLU A 16 -2.79 11.93 0.30
N ALA A 17 -2.03 10.99 -0.29
CA ALA A 17 -1.41 11.16 -1.60
C ALA A 17 -2.39 11.02 -2.78
N GLY A 18 -3.67 10.78 -2.51
CA GLY A 18 -4.73 10.68 -3.52
C GLY A 18 -4.81 9.34 -4.22
N ILE A 19 -4.32 8.26 -3.60
CA ILE A 19 -4.44 6.89 -4.08
C ILE A 19 -5.63 6.23 -3.37
N ASN A 20 -6.62 5.77 -4.15
CA ASN A 20 -7.91 5.30 -3.61
C ASN A 20 -8.18 3.81 -3.84
N ASP A 21 -7.43 3.14 -4.72
CA ASP A 21 -7.49 1.68 -4.90
C ASP A 21 -6.20 1.09 -4.32
N VAL A 22 -6.33 0.24 -3.31
CA VAL A 22 -5.21 -0.22 -2.48
C VAL A 22 -5.20 -1.74 -2.41
N GLY A 23 -4.12 -2.34 -2.89
CA GLY A 23 -3.83 -3.75 -2.73
C GLY A 23 -3.03 -3.99 -1.46
N ILE A 24 -3.55 -4.80 -0.54
CA ILE A 24 -2.82 -5.23 0.67
C ILE A 24 -2.32 -6.65 0.46
N VAL A 25 -1.01 -6.80 0.33
CA VAL A 25 -0.36 -8.10 0.23
C VAL A 25 -0.25 -8.69 1.64
N THR A 26 -0.86 -9.86 1.85
CA THR A 26 -0.97 -10.52 3.15
C THR A 26 -0.46 -11.95 3.09
N GLY A 27 0.33 -12.34 4.10
CA GLY A 27 0.73 -13.73 4.34
C GLY A 27 -0.18 -14.42 5.36
N ASP A 28 0.42 -14.96 6.42
CA ASP A 28 -0.30 -15.71 7.46
C ASP A 28 -1.29 -14.85 8.25
N THR A 29 -1.01 -13.56 8.41
CA THR A 29 -1.84 -12.58 9.15
C THR A 29 -3.04 -12.04 8.36
N HIS A 30 -3.47 -12.71 7.29
CA HIS A 30 -4.52 -12.21 6.41
C HIS A 30 -5.85 -11.94 7.09
N ASP A 31 -6.32 -12.87 7.93
CA ASP A 31 -7.63 -12.73 8.56
C ASP A 31 -7.63 -11.56 9.56
N GLU A 32 -6.55 -11.40 10.32
CA GLU A 32 -6.35 -10.28 11.25
C GLU A 32 -6.31 -8.93 10.51
N ILE A 33 -5.58 -8.85 9.39
CA ILE A 33 -5.51 -7.63 8.55
C ILE A 33 -6.88 -7.37 7.92
N LYS A 34 -7.59 -8.41 7.50
CA LYS A 34 -8.91 -8.30 6.88
C LYS A 34 -9.96 -7.81 7.86
N GLU A 35 -9.94 -8.30 9.09
CA GLU A 35 -10.79 -7.84 10.18
C GLU A 35 -10.47 -6.38 10.55
N ALA A 36 -9.19 -6.03 10.66
CA ALA A 36 -8.76 -4.69 11.07
C ALA A 36 -9.04 -3.60 10.02
N VAL A 37 -8.92 -3.93 8.73
CA VAL A 37 -9.00 -2.95 7.62
C VAL A 37 -10.36 -2.97 6.91
N GLY A 38 -11.04 -4.12 6.85
CA GLY A 38 -12.30 -4.27 6.13
C GLY A 38 -12.17 -3.92 4.63
N LYS A 39 -13.20 -3.37 3.99
CA LYS A 39 -13.10 -2.99 2.57
C LYS A 39 -12.52 -1.59 2.37
N GLY A 40 -12.05 -0.95 3.44
CA GLY A 40 -11.41 0.38 3.40
C GLY A 40 -12.36 1.56 3.62
N GLU A 41 -13.61 1.32 4.01
CA GLU A 41 -14.65 2.35 4.15
C GLU A 41 -14.25 3.46 5.13
N LYS A 42 -13.56 3.09 6.21
CA LYS A 42 -13.03 4.03 7.22
C LYS A 42 -12.16 5.13 6.62
N TRP A 43 -11.41 4.83 5.55
CA TRP A 43 -10.51 5.77 4.89
C TRP A 43 -11.05 6.25 3.53
N LYS A 44 -12.26 5.83 3.15
CA LYS A 44 -12.86 6.11 1.83
C LYS A 44 -11.92 5.68 0.69
N ILE A 45 -11.42 4.45 0.79
CA ILE A 45 -10.65 3.74 -0.25
C ILE A 45 -11.31 2.40 -0.55
N LYS A 46 -10.91 1.79 -1.66
CA LYS A 46 -11.21 0.41 -2.02
C LYS A 46 -10.01 -0.46 -1.67
N VAL A 47 -10.24 -1.50 -0.87
CA VAL A 47 -9.18 -2.44 -0.47
C VAL A 47 -9.37 -3.77 -1.18
N THR A 48 -8.28 -4.27 -1.79
CA THR A 48 -8.18 -5.62 -2.34
C THR A 48 -7.11 -6.39 -1.57
N TYR A 49 -7.44 -7.59 -1.10
CA TYR A 49 -6.49 -8.44 -0.38
C TYR A 49 -5.82 -9.42 -1.34
N ILE A 50 -4.49 -9.44 -1.32
CA ILE A 50 -3.66 -10.24 -2.22
C ILE A 50 -2.91 -11.26 -1.39
N ARG A 51 -3.16 -12.54 -1.61
CA ARG A 51 -2.50 -13.62 -0.85
C ARG A 51 -1.06 -13.80 -1.33
N GLN A 52 -0.11 -13.75 -0.39
CA GLN A 52 1.27 -14.14 -0.61
C GLN A 52 1.54 -15.42 0.19
N PRO A 53 1.67 -16.59 -0.46
CA PRO A 53 1.78 -17.86 0.24
C PRO A 53 3.11 -18.04 0.99
N SER A 54 4.15 -17.30 0.60
CA SER A 54 5.46 -17.35 1.26
C SER A 54 6.21 -16.02 1.11
N PRO A 55 6.95 -15.58 2.14
CA PRO A 55 7.66 -14.30 2.16
C PRO A 55 8.97 -14.38 1.35
N LEU A 56 8.86 -14.53 0.03
CA LEU A 56 10.00 -14.64 -0.90
C LEU A 56 10.58 -13.27 -1.31
N GLY A 57 10.34 -12.23 -0.51
CA GLY A 57 10.83 -10.87 -0.74
C GLY A 57 9.90 -9.94 -1.54
N LEU A 58 10.34 -8.69 -1.71
CA LEU A 58 9.53 -7.59 -2.27
C LEU A 58 9.19 -7.79 -3.75
N ALA A 59 10.14 -8.28 -4.55
CA ALA A 59 9.89 -8.58 -5.96
C ALA A 59 8.79 -9.63 -6.12
N HIS A 60 8.71 -10.61 -5.20
CA HIS A 60 7.62 -11.58 -5.18
C HIS A 60 6.28 -10.93 -4.81
N ALA A 61 6.26 -9.97 -3.88
CA ALA A 61 5.05 -9.21 -3.53
C ALA A 61 4.50 -8.45 -4.75
N VAL A 62 5.37 -7.82 -5.55
CA VAL A 62 4.97 -7.17 -6.81
C VAL A 62 4.46 -8.21 -7.81
N LYS A 63 5.13 -9.36 -7.95
CA LYS A 63 4.72 -10.45 -8.86
C LYS A 63 3.32 -10.97 -8.54
N VAL A 64 3.01 -11.26 -7.27
CA VAL A 64 1.67 -11.76 -6.88
C VAL A 64 0.58 -10.71 -7.00
N SER A 65 0.98 -9.43 -7.06
CA SER A 65 0.06 -8.30 -7.23
C SER A 65 -0.21 -7.96 -8.69
N ARG A 66 0.36 -8.70 -9.66
CA ARG A 66 0.26 -8.39 -11.10
C ARG A 66 -1.19 -8.16 -11.57
N ASP A 67 -2.12 -9.02 -11.18
CA ASP A 67 -3.51 -8.93 -11.62
C ASP A 67 -4.25 -7.73 -11.00
N PHE A 68 -3.79 -7.25 -9.85
CA PHE A 68 -4.29 -6.02 -9.25
C PHE A 68 -3.68 -4.78 -9.91
N LEU A 69 -2.37 -4.79 -10.16
CA LEU A 69 -1.61 -3.66 -10.70
C LEU A 69 -1.86 -3.40 -12.18
N GLN A 70 -2.10 -4.45 -12.98
CA GLN A 70 -2.26 -4.34 -14.43
C GLN A 70 -1.10 -3.57 -15.08
N ASN A 71 -1.39 -2.60 -15.94
CA ASN A 71 -0.39 -1.73 -16.59
C ASN A 71 -0.38 -0.30 -16.02
N GLU A 72 -0.94 -0.11 -14.82
CA GLU A 72 -1.03 1.19 -14.17
C GLU A 72 0.22 1.52 -13.35
N PRO A 73 0.62 2.80 -13.25
CA PRO A 73 1.65 3.22 -12.31
C PRO A 73 1.18 2.98 -10.86
N PHE A 74 2.08 2.51 -10.00
CA PHE A 74 1.74 2.16 -8.62
C PHE A 74 2.79 2.63 -7.62
N VAL A 75 2.37 2.67 -6.35
CA VAL A 75 3.26 2.87 -5.21
C VAL A 75 3.34 1.57 -4.43
N MET A 76 4.57 1.12 -4.13
CA MET A 76 4.80 0.07 -3.15
C MET A 76 5.16 0.71 -1.81
N TYR A 77 4.36 0.45 -0.78
CA TYR A 77 4.55 0.95 0.57
C TYR A 77 4.68 -0.24 1.53
N LEU A 78 5.75 -0.29 2.34
CA LEU A 78 5.96 -1.40 3.29
C LEU A 78 5.09 -1.21 4.54
N GLY A 79 4.33 -2.24 4.91
CA GLY A 79 3.29 -2.16 5.95
C GLY A 79 3.81 -1.94 7.38
N ASP A 80 5.12 -2.08 7.59
CA ASP A 80 5.85 -1.86 8.84
C ASP A 80 6.55 -0.49 8.90
N ASN A 81 6.55 0.27 7.80
CA ASN A 81 7.21 1.57 7.73
C ASN A 81 6.25 2.74 8.02
N ILE A 82 6.78 3.77 8.68
CA ILE A 82 6.08 5.05 8.91
C ILE A 82 6.88 6.18 8.27
N VAL A 83 6.35 6.75 7.19
CA VAL A 83 6.91 7.96 6.57
C VAL A 83 6.28 9.19 7.22
N LYS A 84 7.00 9.82 8.16
CA LYS A 84 6.46 10.92 9.00
C LYS A 84 5.94 12.13 8.21
N GLN A 85 6.52 12.41 7.04
CA GLN A 85 6.12 13.52 6.18
C GLN A 85 5.06 13.12 5.14
N GLY A 86 4.58 11.88 5.19
CA GLY A 86 3.74 11.29 4.15
C GLY A 86 4.51 11.08 2.85
N ILE A 87 3.78 10.78 1.77
CA ILE A 87 4.36 10.51 0.44
C ILE A 87 3.84 11.48 -0.63
N ASN A 88 3.13 12.55 -0.24
CA ASN A 88 2.43 13.44 -1.15
C ASN A 88 3.36 14.15 -2.14
N SER A 89 4.51 14.65 -1.66
CA SER A 89 5.51 15.30 -2.50
C SER A 89 6.11 14.33 -3.52
N LEU A 90 6.41 13.11 -3.10
CA LEU A 90 6.95 12.04 -3.95
C LEU A 90 5.94 11.63 -5.03
N VAL A 91 4.69 11.40 -4.66
CA VAL A 91 3.62 11.03 -5.60
C VAL A 91 3.35 12.17 -6.58
N LYS A 92 3.38 13.43 -6.12
CA LYS A 92 3.25 14.60 -6.99
C LYS A 92 4.40 14.67 -7.99
N GLU A 93 5.63 14.57 -7.51
CA GLU A 93 6.82 14.61 -8.37
C GLU A 93 6.82 13.47 -9.40
N PHE A 94 6.48 12.25 -8.98
CA PHE A 94 6.38 11.10 -9.89
C PHE A 94 5.37 11.35 -11.01
N ARG A 95 4.21 11.92 -10.69
CA ARG A 95 3.16 12.26 -11.67
C ARG A 95 3.61 13.38 -12.63
N GLU A 96 4.36 14.35 -12.13
CA GLU A 96 4.87 15.48 -12.92
C GLU A 96 6.03 15.09 -13.83
N LYS A 97 7.04 14.39 -13.30
CA LYS A 97 8.27 14.04 -14.02
C LYS A 97 8.16 12.74 -14.82
N ARG A 98 7.19 11.88 -14.47
CA ARG A 98 6.96 10.56 -15.09
C ARG A 98 8.24 9.72 -15.26
N PRO A 99 9.07 9.55 -14.21
CA PRO A 99 10.22 8.67 -14.29
C PRO A 99 9.76 7.21 -14.40
N ASN A 100 10.64 6.32 -14.87
CA ASN A 100 10.35 4.88 -14.87
C ASN A 100 10.25 4.29 -13.45
N CYS A 101 10.94 4.89 -12.47
CA CYS A 101 10.93 4.49 -11.08
C CYS A 101 11.38 5.67 -10.20
N GLN A 102 10.83 5.77 -8.99
CA GLN A 102 11.24 6.72 -7.95
C GLN A 102 11.26 6.00 -6.59
N ILE A 103 12.33 6.18 -5.82
CA ILE A 103 12.57 5.51 -4.55
C ILE A 103 12.80 6.57 -3.47
N LEU A 104 12.30 6.30 -2.26
CA LEU A 104 12.57 7.06 -1.04
C LEU A 104 13.60 6.32 -0.17
#